data_AF-A0A0F8XYL8-F1
#
_entry.id   AF-A0A0F8XYL8-F1
#
_cell.length_a   1.000
_cell.length_b   1.000
_cell.length_c   1.000
_cell.angle_alpha   90.00
_cell.angle_beta   90.00
_cell.angle_gamma   90.00
#
_symmetry.space_group_name_H-M   'P 1'
#
loop_
_entity.id
_entity.type
_entity.pdbx_description
1 polymer ?
#
loop_
_entity_poly.entity_id
_entity_poly.type
_entity_poly.pdbx_seq_one_letter_code
_entity_poly.pdbx_strand_id
1 'polypeptide(L)' 'MCDCSKEVEMGNFKNQIPMPIKRRVEYIDLCIADIVAALNAANIITVASCCGHNKLKTGNIMLTDGRVITIKYKETE' A
#
# COMPACT_ATOMS: atom_id res chain seq x y z
N MET A 1 -8.66 1.46 -11.45
CA MET A 1 -8.59 0.67 -10.19
C MET A 1 -7.13 0.31 -9.93
N CYS A 2 -6.75 -0.27 -8.78
CA CYS A 2 -5.42 -0.87 -8.68
C CYS A 2 -5.35 -2.16 -9.52
N ASP A 3 -4.16 -2.73 -9.74
CA ASP A 3 -4.02 -3.98 -10.51
C ASP A 3 -3.92 -5.20 -9.58
N CYS A 4 -4.63 -5.19 -8.45
CA CYS A 4 -4.72 -6.36 -7.58
C CYS A 4 -5.43 -7.51 -8.29
N SER A 5 -5.02 -8.76 -8.02
CA SER A 5 -5.77 -9.94 -8.46
C SER A 5 -7.24 -9.84 -8.02
N LYS A 6 -8.17 -10.29 -8.87
CA LYS A 6 -9.63 -10.22 -8.63
C LYS A 6 -10.08 -10.98 -7.38
N GLU A 7 -9.28 -11.95 -6.92
CA GLU A 7 -9.54 -12.76 -5.73
C GLU A 7 -9.15 -12.04 -4.42
N VAL A 8 -8.56 -10.84 -4.52
CA VAL A 8 -8.14 -10.07 -3.35
C VAL A 8 -9.30 -9.21 -2.89
N GLU A 9 -9.81 -9.54 -1.71
CA GLU A 9 -10.85 -8.76 -1.02
C GLU A 9 -10.28 -8.07 0.21
N MET A 10 -10.98 -7.04 0.71
CA MET A 10 -10.61 -6.43 1.98
C MET A 10 -10.63 -7.48 3.10
N GLY A 11 -9.57 -7.51 3.91
CA GLY A 11 -9.37 -8.51 4.95
C GLY A 11 -8.67 -9.79 4.47
N ASN A 12 -8.37 -9.91 3.17
CA ASN A 12 -7.54 -10.97 2.61
C ASN A 12 -6.08 -10.50 2.51
N PHE A 13 -5.16 -11.29 3.08
CA PHE A 13 -3.72 -10.96 3.14
C PHE A 13 -2.87 -11.70 2.08
N LYS A 14 -3.49 -12.43 1.16
CA LYS A 14 -2.78 -13.25 0.15
C LYS A 14 -1.94 -12.44 -0.85
N ASN A 15 -2.24 -11.16 -1.05
CA ASN A 15 -1.54 -10.29 -2.00
C ASN A 15 -0.55 -9.33 -1.31
N GLN A 16 0.07 -9.77 -0.22
CA GLN A 16 1.03 -8.98 0.52
C GLN A 16 2.43 -9.58 0.42
N ILE A 17 3.44 -8.71 0.45
CA ILE A 17 4.85 -9.11 0.52
C ILE A 17 5.48 -8.65 1.83
N PRO A 18 6.36 -9.46 2.44
CA PRO A 18 7.07 -9.07 3.63
C PRO A 18 8.11 -7.99 3.31
N MET A 19 8.15 -6.94 4.13
CA MET A 19 9.11 -5.85 4.02
C MET A 19 9.69 -5.51 5.40
N PRO A 20 11.03 -5.39 5.54
CA PRO A 20 11.63 -4.96 6.79
C PRO A 20 11.41 -3.45 6.98
N ILE A 21 10.54 -3.07 7.91
CA ILE A 21 10.24 -1.69 8.26
C ILE A 21 10.38 -1.54 9.78
N LYS A 22 11.10 -0.52 10.26
CA LYS A 22 11.29 -0.24 11.70
C LYS A 22 11.73 -1.46 12.53
N ARG A 23 12.65 -2.28 12.00
CA ARG A 23 13.15 -3.50 12.68
C ARG A 23 12.09 -4.59 12.89
N ARG A 24 10.96 -4.52 12.18
CA ARG A 24 9.91 -5.53 12.14
C ARG A 24 9.65 -5.93 10.69
N VAL A 25 9.05 -7.10 10.50
CA VAL A 25 8.52 -7.51 9.20
C VAL A 25 7.08 -7.03 9.13
N GLU A 26 6.81 -6.12 8.20
CA GLU A 26 5.47 -5.66 7.87
C GLU A 26 5.05 -6.27 6.54
N TYR A 27 3.75 -6.53 6.37
CA TYR A 27 3.21 -7.10 5.13
C TYR A 27 2.49 -6.01 4.34
N ILE A 28 2.98 -5.76 3.13
CA ILE A 28 2.54 -4.64 2.30
C ILE A 28 1.84 -5.17 1.06
N ASP A 29 0.69 -4.60 0.72
CA ASP A 29 -0.03 -4.93 -0.51
C ASP A 29 0.90 -4.81 -1.73
N LEU A 30 1.07 -5.91 -2.46
CA LEU A 30 2.05 -6.06 -3.54
C LEU A 30 1.98 -4.91 -4.55
N CYS A 31 0.77 -4.48 -4.93
CA CYS A 31 0.57 -3.45 -5.96
C CYS A 31 1.02 -2.03 -5.57
N ILE A 32 1.29 -1.77 -4.29
CA ILE A 32 1.83 -0.48 -3.81
C ILE A 32 3.17 -0.66 -3.07
N ALA A 33 3.73 -1.87 -3.09
CA ALA A 33 4.92 -2.19 -2.30
C ALA A 33 6.14 -1.37 -2.73
N ASP A 34 6.32 -1.12 -4.02
CA ASP A 34 7.43 -0.29 -4.52
C ASP A 34 7.37 1.15 -4.00
N ILE A 35 6.15 1.71 -3.87
CA ILE A 35 5.93 3.06 -3.33
C ILE A 35 6.31 3.07 -1.84
N VAL A 36 5.84 2.08 -1.08
CA VAL A 36 6.16 1.95 0.35
C VAL A 36 7.67 1.74 0.57
N ALA A 37 8.30 0.92 -0.27
CA ALA A 37 9.74 0.69 -0.24
C ALA A 37 10.52 1.98 -0.51
N ALA A 38 10.15 2.72 -1.56
CA ALA A 38 10.80 3.98 -1.93
C ALA A 38 10.68 5.04 -0.82
N LEU A 39 9.50 5.16 -0.20
CA LEU A 39 9.29 6.08 0.92
C LEU A 39 10.17 5.73 2.11
N ASN A 40 10.18 4.46 2.55
CA ASN A 40 11.00 4.05 3.69
C ASN A 40 12.50 4.14 3.39
N ALA A 41 12.93 3.83 2.17
CA ALA A 41 14.33 4.01 1.73
C ALA A 41 14.77 5.48 1.75
N ALA A 42 13.84 6.41 1.51
CA ALA A 42 14.07 7.85 1.61
C ALA A 42 13.92 8.40 3.04
N ASN A 43 13.84 7.55 4.07
CA ASN A 43 13.54 7.91 5.46
C ASN A 43 12.18 8.62 5.65
N ILE A 44 11.25 8.47 4.71
CA ILE A 44 9.86 8.90 4.83
C ILE A 44 9.06 7.72 5.37
N ILE A 45 8.99 7.64 6.69
CA ILE A 45 8.60 6.41 7.37
C ILE A 45 7.09 6.20 7.32
N THR A 46 6.66 5.03 6.85
CA THR A 46 5.25 4.64 6.79
C THR A 46 4.74 4.10 8.13
N VAL A 47 3.45 4.32 8.40
CA VAL A 47 2.71 3.82 9.58
C VAL A 47 1.73 2.74 9.15
N ALA A 48 1.01 2.96 8.06
CA ALA A 48 0.06 2.03 7.49
C ALA A 48 -0.07 2.28 5.98
N SER A 49 -0.49 1.27 5.23
CA SER A 49 -0.77 1.38 3.81
C SER A 49 -1.88 0.43 3.41
N CYS A 50 -2.74 0.85 2.49
CA CYS A 50 -3.75 0.00 1.87
C CYS A 50 -4.03 0.50 0.45
N CYS A 51 -4.05 -0.41 -0.52
CA CYS A 51 -4.35 -0.06 -1.92
C CYS A 51 -5.87 0.03 -2.21
N GLY A 52 -6.72 -0.43 -1.29
CA GLY A 52 -8.17 -0.46 -1.46
C GLY A 52 -8.71 -1.62 -2.31
N HIS A 53 -7.84 -2.57 -2.70
CA HIS A 53 -8.15 -3.86 -3.34
C HIS A 53 -9.25 -3.83 -4.41
N ASN A 54 -9.16 -2.93 -5.39
CA ASN A 54 -10.16 -2.74 -6.46
C ASN A 54 -11.56 -2.33 -6.00
N LYS A 55 -11.81 -2.22 -4.69
CA LYS A 55 -13.09 -1.78 -4.12
C LYS A 55 -13.14 -0.27 -3.95
N LEU A 56 -11.98 0.37 -3.77
CA LEU A 56 -11.86 1.82 -3.67
C LEU A 56 -11.18 2.39 -4.91
N LYS A 57 -11.58 3.61 -5.28
CA LYS A 57 -10.92 4.39 -6.35
C LYS A 57 -9.59 4.98 -5.90
N THR A 58 -9.26 4.85 -4.61
CA THR A 58 -8.05 5.39 -4.00
C THR A 58 -7.43 4.43 -3.00
N GLY A 59 -6.11 4.41 -2.95
CA GLY A 59 -5.32 3.83 -1.86
C GLY A 59 -4.73 4.92 -0.97
N ASN A 60 -4.28 4.56 0.23
CA ASN A 60 -3.67 5.49 1.18
C ASN A 60 -2.37 4.91 1.76
N ILE A 61 -1.39 5.77 1.97
CA ILE A 61 -0.18 5.50 2.76
C ILE A 61 -0.07 6.58 3.83
N MET A 62 -0.12 6.19 5.10
CA MET A 62 -0.01 7.07 6.26
C MET A 62 1.45 7.16 6.70
N LEU A 63 1.93 8.37 6.97
CA LEU A 63 3.31 8.65 7.35
C LEU A 63 3.42 8.99 8.85
N THR A 64 4.60 8.77 9.43
CA THR A 64 4.82 9.01 10.88
C THR A 64 4.72 10.48 11.28
N ASP A 65 4.87 11.39 10.33
CA ASP A 65 4.78 12.84 10.54
C ASP A 65 3.35 13.40 10.38
N GLY A 66 2.35 12.52 10.26
CA GLY A 66 0.94 12.88 10.16
C GLY A 66 0.45 13.16 8.74
N ARG A 67 1.33 13.14 7.73
CA ARG A 67 0.92 13.25 6.32
C ARG A 67 0.28 11.95 5.83
N VAL A 68 -0.60 12.07 4.83
CA VAL A 68 -1.20 10.94 4.11
C VAL A 68 -0.98 11.12 2.62
N ILE A 69 -0.41 10.11 1.98
CA ILE A 69 -0.30 10.04 0.52
C ILE A 69 -1.53 9.27 0.01
N THR A 70 -2.33 9.93 -0.82
CA THR A 70 -3.46 9.30 -1.51
C THR A 70 -3.03 8.90 -2.91
N ILE A 71 -3.17 7.61 -3.22
CA ILE A 71 -2.96 7.05 -4.55
C ILE A 71 -4.31 7.08 -5.28
N LYS A 72 -4.42 7.89 -6.33
CA LYS A 72 -5.62 7.91 -7.18
C LYS A 72 -5.43 6.96 -8.36
N TYR A 73 -6.35 6.02 -8.53
CA TYR A 73 -6.30 5.12 -9.67
C TYR A 73 -7.09 5.71 -10.83
N LYS A 74 -6.56 5.59 -12.06
CA LYS A 74 -7.32 5.92 -13.26
C LYS A 74 -8.49 4.96 -13.39
N GLU A 75 -9.62 5.47 -13.88
CA GLU A 75 -10.68 4.61 -14.40
C GLU A 75 -10.15 4.04 -15.71
N THR A 76 -10.20 2.72 -15.85
CA THR A 76 -10.01 2.06 -17.14
C THR A 76 -11.32 2.22 -17.88
N GLU A 77 -11.26 2.85 -19.06
CA GLU A 77 -12.39 2.96 -20.00
C GLU A 77 -12.96 1.59 -20.39
#